data_AF-A0AAD7BWQ6-F1
#
_entry.id   AF-A0AAD7BWQ6-F1
#
_cell.length_a   1.000
_cell.length_b   1.000
_cell.length_c   1.000
_cell.angle_alpha   90.00
_cell.angle_beta   90.00
_cell.angle_gamma   90.00
#
_symmetry.space_group_name_H-M   'P 1'
#
loop_
_entity.id
_entity.type
_entity.pdbx_description
1 polymer ?
#
loop_
_entity_poly.entity_id
_entity_poly.type
_entity_poly.pdbx_seq_one_letter_code
_entity_poly.pdbx_strand_id
1 'polypeptide(L)'
;MNQSVIVYASLSSLDVPHFLAPTIRHAAENTVDRLCTILVADSLEGPWNHVQQLLAFVYVQATSVAQARDLPLMQIDVFLQHPDDPVPESSVPADVVFRVDGDAAPLPPPLAGISEQRIPRGVSPADRKSDGDACPSLPVVALGGTFDHLHAGHKILLSMAAWITTTKLIVGVTDDALLVHKANADVIEPLAQRIAAVRSFLTAFRPGLVYDIVPINDIYGPTAWDPNIQGLVLSKETAAGGAAVAAHRAAHNLPPLEAFTIDVISATEPSLSDGDADLLKRTKMSSTAIREWIVARRKNS
;
A
#
# COMPACT_ATOMS: atom_id res chain seq x y z
N MET A 1 -3.86 -14.49 21.23
CA MET A 1 -3.75 -13.64 20.02
C MET A 1 -2.28 -13.42 19.77
N ASN A 2 -1.89 -13.52 18.50
CA ASN A 2 -0.51 -13.38 18.06
C ASN A 2 -0.15 -11.88 17.97
N GLN A 3 1.09 -11.54 18.27
CA GLN A 3 1.61 -10.19 18.06
C GLN A 3 1.79 -9.95 16.56
N SER A 4 2.49 -10.87 15.90
CA SER A 4 2.86 -10.76 14.50
C SER A 4 2.52 -12.03 13.74
N VAL A 5 1.87 -11.90 12.58
CA VAL A 5 1.56 -13.06 11.72
C VAL A 5 1.89 -12.77 10.27
N ILE A 6 2.14 -13.85 9.54
CA ILE A 6 2.36 -13.81 8.09
C ILE A 6 1.24 -14.58 7.40
N VAL A 7 0.72 -14.05 6.30
CA VAL A 7 0.00 -14.82 5.29
C VAL A 7 0.99 -15.05 4.15
N TYR A 8 1.26 -16.30 3.80
CA TYR A 8 2.14 -16.66 2.68
C TYR A 8 1.36 -17.47 1.66
N ALA A 9 1.23 -16.96 0.44
CA ALA A 9 0.43 -17.60 -0.61
C ALA A 9 1.03 -17.42 -2.00
N SER A 10 0.94 -18.47 -2.81
CA SER A 10 1.22 -18.42 -4.24
C SER A 10 0.05 -17.85 -5.07
N LEU A 11 0.39 -17.11 -6.11
CA LEU A 11 -0.54 -16.56 -7.10
C LEU A 11 -0.23 -17.12 -8.49
N SER A 12 -1.27 -17.52 -9.21
CA SER A 12 -1.16 -17.94 -10.62
C SER A 12 -1.22 -16.78 -11.62
N SER A 13 -1.74 -15.63 -11.18
CA SER A 13 -1.84 -14.39 -11.95
C SER A 13 -1.92 -13.19 -10.99
N LEU A 14 -1.83 -11.97 -11.51
CA LEU A 14 -2.02 -10.74 -10.73
C LEU A 14 -3.49 -10.29 -10.65
N ASP A 15 -4.44 -11.19 -10.96
CA ASP A 15 -5.86 -10.93 -10.80
C ASP A 15 -6.26 -10.93 -9.32
N VAL A 16 -7.44 -10.41 -9.01
CA VAL A 16 -7.93 -10.31 -7.63
C VAL A 16 -8.03 -11.70 -6.98
N PRO A 17 -7.25 -11.98 -5.91
CA PRO A 17 -7.14 -13.34 -5.36
C PRO A 17 -8.26 -13.62 -4.35
N HIS A 18 -9.51 -13.68 -4.82
CA HIS A 18 -10.70 -13.86 -3.97
C HIS A 18 -10.61 -15.09 -3.04
N PHE A 19 -9.92 -16.14 -3.51
CA PHE A 19 -9.68 -17.35 -2.72
C PHE A 19 -8.89 -17.11 -1.42
N LEU A 20 -8.16 -16.00 -1.31
CA LEU A 20 -7.39 -15.62 -0.12
C LEU A 20 -8.22 -14.92 0.96
N ALA A 21 -9.43 -14.44 0.66
CA ALA A 21 -10.23 -13.68 1.62
C ALA A 21 -10.37 -14.38 2.99
N PRO A 22 -10.75 -15.68 3.08
CA PRO A 22 -10.85 -16.35 4.37
C PRO A 22 -9.54 -16.37 5.14
N THR A 23 -8.41 -16.58 4.44
CA THR A 23 -7.07 -16.65 5.07
C THR A 23 -6.65 -15.29 5.59
N ILE A 24 -6.79 -14.23 4.79
CA ILE A 24 -6.42 -12.86 5.18
C ILE A 24 -7.26 -12.38 6.36
N ARG A 25 -8.58 -12.63 6.32
CA ARG A 25 -9.49 -12.25 7.40
C ARG A 25 -9.17 -13.02 8.69
N HIS A 26 -8.95 -14.33 8.59
CA HIS A 26 -8.59 -15.15 9.74
C HIS A 26 -7.26 -14.72 10.36
N ALA A 27 -6.25 -14.41 9.54
CA ALA A 27 -4.99 -13.88 10.02
C ALA A 27 -5.20 -12.53 10.72
N ALA A 28 -5.96 -11.61 10.13
CA ALA A 28 -6.29 -10.32 10.73
C ALA A 28 -7.10 -10.45 12.03
N GLU A 29 -7.94 -11.47 12.19
CA GLU A 29 -8.69 -11.74 13.44
C GLU A 29 -7.78 -12.20 14.58
N ASN A 30 -6.66 -12.86 14.25
CA ASN A 30 -5.77 -13.48 15.21
C ASN A 30 -4.52 -12.65 15.54
N THR A 31 -4.40 -11.44 14.99
CA THR A 31 -3.25 -10.53 15.14
C THR A 31 -3.58 -9.33 16.00
N VAL A 32 -2.60 -8.76 16.69
CA VAL A 32 -2.78 -7.50 17.43
C VAL A 32 -1.89 -6.38 16.90
N ASP A 33 -0.64 -6.67 16.55
CA ASP A 33 0.34 -5.65 16.16
C ASP A 33 0.60 -5.64 14.65
N ARG A 34 1.07 -6.77 14.07
CA ARG A 34 1.53 -6.81 12.67
C ARG A 34 0.98 -7.98 11.86
N LEU A 35 0.38 -7.67 10.72
CA LEU A 35 -0.03 -8.62 9.69
C LEU A 35 0.74 -8.33 8.40
N CYS A 36 1.56 -9.29 7.97
CA CYS A 36 2.28 -9.22 6.71
C CYS A 36 1.72 -10.24 5.72
N THR A 37 1.21 -9.79 4.57
CA THR A 37 0.77 -10.68 3.48
C THR A 37 1.84 -10.74 2.40
N ILE A 38 2.50 -11.87 2.25
CA ILE A 38 3.51 -12.13 1.21
C ILE A 38 2.85 -12.96 0.11
N LEU A 39 2.72 -12.36 -1.07
CA LEU A 39 2.14 -12.97 -2.25
C LEU A 39 3.26 -13.23 -3.26
N VAL A 40 3.46 -14.51 -3.59
CA VAL A 40 4.52 -14.93 -4.51
C VAL A 40 3.95 -15.33 -5.85
N ALA A 41 4.55 -14.85 -6.94
CA ALA A 41 4.16 -15.20 -8.31
C ALA A 41 5.39 -15.37 -9.20
N ASP A 42 5.35 -16.35 -10.10
CA ASP A 42 6.46 -16.60 -11.06
C ASP A 42 6.64 -15.43 -12.05
N SER A 43 5.57 -14.67 -12.30
CA SER A 43 5.61 -13.44 -13.08
C SER A 43 4.92 -12.31 -12.32
N LEU A 44 5.66 -11.22 -12.14
CA LEU A 44 5.15 -9.93 -11.65
C LEU A 44 4.87 -8.97 -12.80
N GLU A 45 4.79 -9.46 -14.03
CA GLU A 45 4.34 -8.67 -15.17
C GLU A 45 2.82 -8.69 -15.25
N GLY A 46 2.20 -7.52 -15.26
CA GLY A 46 0.78 -7.42 -15.50
C GLY A 46 0.28 -5.99 -15.56
N PRO A 47 -0.97 -5.80 -16.03
CA PRO A 47 -1.57 -4.49 -16.15
C PRO A 47 -1.59 -3.73 -14.82
N TRP A 48 -1.30 -2.44 -14.87
CA TRP A 48 -1.22 -1.56 -13.69
C TRP A 48 -2.52 -1.57 -12.87
N ASN A 49 -3.68 -1.63 -13.52
CA ASN A 49 -4.99 -1.73 -12.88
C ASN A 49 -5.20 -3.06 -12.14
N HIS A 50 -4.69 -4.20 -12.64
CA HIS A 50 -4.82 -5.49 -11.97
C HIS A 50 -4.05 -5.48 -10.65
N VAL A 51 -2.83 -4.95 -10.66
CA VAL A 51 -2.00 -4.80 -9.45
C VAL A 51 -2.68 -3.90 -8.42
N GLN A 52 -3.27 -2.78 -8.87
CA GLN A 52 -4.03 -1.89 -7.99
C GLN A 52 -5.22 -2.62 -7.35
N GLN A 53 -6.00 -3.35 -8.14
CA GLN A 53 -7.19 -4.08 -7.67
C GLN A 53 -6.82 -5.21 -6.70
N LEU A 54 -5.76 -5.97 -6.99
CA LEU A 54 -5.22 -6.99 -6.11
C LEU A 54 -4.80 -6.39 -4.76
N LEU A 55 -3.97 -5.34 -4.77
CA LEU A 55 -3.50 -4.70 -3.54
C LEU A 55 -4.68 -4.14 -2.74
N ALA A 56 -5.60 -3.43 -3.41
CA ALA A 56 -6.80 -2.89 -2.77
C ALA A 56 -7.62 -3.98 -2.10
N PHE A 57 -7.86 -5.10 -2.79
CA PHE A 57 -8.59 -6.24 -2.23
C PHE A 57 -7.93 -6.78 -0.96
N VAL A 58 -6.63 -7.08 -1.01
CA VAL A 58 -5.90 -7.66 0.14
C VAL A 58 -5.93 -6.71 1.34
N TYR A 59 -5.62 -5.42 1.12
CA TYR A 59 -5.65 -4.42 2.18
C TYR A 59 -7.04 -4.27 2.80
N VAL A 60 -8.12 -4.31 2.00
CA VAL A 60 -9.49 -4.19 2.52
C VAL A 60 -9.88 -5.37 3.39
N GLN A 61 -9.55 -6.60 2.97
CA GLN A 61 -9.86 -7.79 3.77
C GLN A 61 -9.23 -7.69 5.16
N ALA A 62 -7.96 -7.30 5.25
CA ALA A 62 -7.27 -7.13 6.52
C ALA A 62 -7.75 -5.91 7.32
N THR A 63 -7.89 -4.75 6.68
CA THR A 63 -8.20 -3.48 7.35
C THR A 63 -9.63 -3.47 7.89
N SER A 64 -10.58 -4.08 7.18
CA SER A 64 -11.97 -4.16 7.64
C SER A 64 -12.10 -4.94 8.95
N VAL A 65 -11.32 -6.03 9.09
CA VAL A 65 -11.25 -6.81 10.32
C VAL A 65 -10.57 -6.01 11.44
N ALA A 66 -9.45 -5.35 11.14
CA ALA A 66 -8.75 -4.50 12.11
C ALA A 66 -9.66 -3.41 12.68
N GLN A 67 -10.45 -2.74 11.83
CA GLN A 67 -11.41 -1.73 12.24
C GLN A 67 -12.55 -2.30 13.09
N ALA A 68 -13.11 -3.45 12.68
CA ALA A 68 -14.15 -4.13 13.47
C ALA A 68 -13.67 -4.54 14.86
N ARG A 69 -12.34 -4.75 15.01
CA ARG A 69 -11.67 -5.07 16.27
C ARG A 69 -11.11 -3.85 17.00
N ASP A 70 -11.38 -2.65 16.49
CA ASP A 70 -10.93 -1.39 17.08
C ASP A 70 -9.39 -1.29 17.21
N LEU A 71 -8.69 -1.80 16.18
CA LEU A 71 -7.22 -1.81 16.04
C LEU A 71 -6.76 -1.02 14.80
N PRO A 72 -7.05 0.28 14.68
CA PRO A 72 -6.68 1.08 13.51
C PRO A 72 -5.17 1.33 13.37
N LEU A 73 -4.38 1.04 14.40
CA LEU A 73 -2.91 1.14 14.39
C LEU A 73 -2.21 -0.18 14.05
N MET A 74 -2.96 -1.27 13.86
CA MET A 74 -2.40 -2.55 13.45
C MET A 74 -1.66 -2.38 12.12
N GLN A 75 -0.39 -2.76 12.08
CA GLN A 75 0.47 -2.66 10.91
C GLN A 75 0.08 -3.75 9.92
N ILE A 76 -0.52 -3.35 8.81
CA ILE A 76 -0.86 -4.24 7.70
C ILE A 76 0.06 -3.91 6.53
N ASP A 77 0.86 -4.88 6.09
CA ASP A 77 1.73 -4.77 4.92
C ASP A 77 1.41 -5.87 3.90
N VAL A 78 1.51 -5.54 2.63
CA VAL A 78 1.30 -6.47 1.51
C VAL A 78 2.50 -6.38 0.56
N PHE A 79 3.13 -7.52 0.30
CA PHE A 79 4.30 -7.65 -0.56
C PHE A 79 3.99 -8.57 -1.74
N LEU A 80 4.35 -8.10 -2.94
CA LEU A 80 4.28 -8.87 -4.19
C LEU A 80 5.72 -9.20 -4.60
N GLN A 81 6.06 -10.48 -4.65
CA GLN A 81 7.45 -10.93 -4.78
C GLN A 81 7.58 -12.10 -5.76
N HIS A 82 8.75 -12.24 -6.37
CA HIS A 82 9.14 -13.49 -7.02
C HIS A 82 9.47 -14.53 -5.94
N PRO A 83 9.27 -15.85 -6.16
CA PRO A 83 9.66 -16.89 -5.19
C PRO A 83 11.12 -16.85 -4.73
N ASP A 84 12.00 -16.29 -5.56
CA ASP A 84 13.45 -16.16 -5.27
C ASP A 84 13.80 -14.85 -4.52
N ASP A 85 12.86 -13.92 -4.39
CA ASP A 85 13.11 -12.68 -3.66
C ASP A 85 13.29 -12.97 -2.16
N PRO A 86 14.15 -12.20 -1.47
CA PRO A 86 14.30 -12.35 -0.03
C PRO A 86 12.99 -12.00 0.69
N VAL A 87 12.70 -12.75 1.74
CA VAL A 87 11.61 -12.44 2.69
C VAL A 87 11.86 -11.05 3.28
N PRO A 88 10.87 -10.13 3.26
CA PRO A 88 11.04 -8.80 3.82
C PRO A 88 11.44 -8.87 5.29
N GLU A 89 12.53 -8.21 5.69
CA GLU A 89 13.01 -8.26 7.08
C GLU A 89 11.96 -7.77 8.08
N SER A 90 11.11 -6.82 7.66
CA SER A 90 10.00 -6.32 8.47
C SER A 90 8.89 -7.35 8.73
N SER A 91 8.86 -8.47 8.02
CA SER A 91 7.86 -9.52 8.22
C SER A 91 8.20 -10.48 9.36
N VAL A 92 9.47 -10.52 9.79
CA VAL A 92 9.97 -11.44 10.82
C VAL A 92 10.51 -10.68 12.04
N PRO A 93 10.45 -11.26 13.26
CA PRO A 93 9.85 -12.56 13.59
C PRO A 93 8.32 -12.52 13.52
N ALA A 94 7.71 -13.69 13.27
CA ALA A 94 6.27 -13.89 13.32
C ALA A 94 5.93 -15.12 14.17
N ASP A 95 4.77 -15.09 14.82
CA ASP A 95 4.30 -16.16 15.68
C ASP A 95 3.75 -17.35 14.86
N VAL A 96 3.05 -17.03 13.77
CA VAL A 96 2.35 -17.99 12.91
C VAL A 96 2.42 -17.57 11.45
N VAL A 97 2.58 -18.55 10.56
CA VAL A 97 2.39 -18.42 9.11
C VAL A 97 1.08 -19.09 8.72
N PHE A 98 0.14 -18.29 8.22
CA PHE A 98 -1.12 -18.77 7.64
C PHE A 98 -0.95 -19.04 6.15
N ARG A 99 -1.47 -20.18 5.72
CA ARG A 99 -1.44 -20.63 4.33
C ARG A 99 -2.81 -21.11 3.88
N VAL A 100 -3.01 -21.17 2.58
CA VAL A 100 -4.25 -21.66 1.98
C VAL A 100 -4.16 -23.15 1.73
N ASP A 101 -5.26 -23.88 1.95
CA ASP A 101 -5.36 -25.27 1.54
C ASP A 101 -5.12 -25.46 0.03
N GLY A 102 -4.31 -26.46 -0.31
CA GLY A 102 -3.91 -26.75 -1.69
C GLY A 102 -2.76 -25.91 -2.24
N ASP A 103 -2.30 -24.87 -1.53
CA ASP A 103 -1.05 -24.19 -1.90
C ASP A 103 0.15 -25.06 -1.51
N ALA A 104 0.89 -25.49 -2.53
CA ALA A 104 2.03 -26.38 -2.41
C ALA A 104 3.39 -25.64 -2.46
N ALA A 105 3.39 -24.30 -2.58
CA ALA A 105 4.63 -23.53 -2.60
C ALA A 105 5.46 -23.82 -1.33
N PRO A 106 6.78 -24.04 -1.43
CA PRO A 106 7.60 -24.19 -0.25
C PRO A 106 7.67 -22.87 0.51
N LEU A 107 7.73 -22.95 1.85
CA LEU A 107 8.08 -21.78 2.66
C LEU A 107 9.57 -21.49 2.49
N PRO A 108 9.96 -20.22 2.27
CA PRO A 108 11.36 -19.84 2.19
C PRO A 108 12.06 -20.09 3.54
N PRO A 109 13.39 -20.28 3.57
CA PRO A 109 14.12 -20.66 4.78
C PRO A 109 13.84 -19.79 6.03
N PRO A 110 13.68 -18.45 5.93
CA PRO A 110 13.35 -17.62 7.10
C PRO A 110 11.98 -17.95 7.74
N LEU A 111 11.06 -18.57 6.99
CA LEU A 111 9.71 -18.90 7.44
C LEU A 111 9.54 -20.38 7.81
N ALA A 112 10.45 -21.25 7.38
CA ALA A 112 10.32 -22.71 7.53
C ALA A 112 10.28 -23.20 8.99
N GLY A 113 10.82 -22.42 9.94
CA GLY A 113 10.80 -22.74 11.37
C GLY A 113 9.61 -22.19 12.16
N ILE A 114 8.72 -21.42 11.51
CA ILE A 114 7.58 -20.77 12.17
C ILE A 114 6.37 -21.71 12.14
N SER A 115 5.49 -21.64 13.14
CA SER A 115 4.27 -22.45 13.19
C SER A 115 3.38 -22.20 11.96
N GLU A 116 3.11 -23.23 11.17
CA GLU A 116 2.21 -23.15 10.01
C GLU A 116 0.77 -23.54 10.38
N GLN A 117 -0.21 -22.77 9.90
CA GLN A 117 -1.64 -23.12 9.96
C GLN A 117 -2.27 -22.96 8.59
N ARG A 118 -3.12 -23.93 8.20
CA ARG A 118 -3.80 -23.92 6.90
C ARG A 118 -5.27 -23.57 7.04
N ILE A 119 -5.74 -22.71 6.14
CA ILE A 119 -7.11 -22.19 6.11
C ILE A 119 -7.78 -22.66 4.81
N PRO A 120 -9.05 -23.11 4.87
CA PRO A 120 -9.81 -23.51 3.70
C PRO A 120 -9.83 -22.41 2.63
N ARG A 121 -9.63 -22.84 1.37
CA ARG A 121 -9.64 -21.97 0.20
C ARG A 121 -11.00 -21.29 0.03
N GLY A 122 -11.00 -19.97 -0.17
CA GLY A 122 -12.20 -19.21 -0.49
C GLY A 122 -12.74 -19.48 -1.88
N VAL A 123 -14.00 -19.07 -2.12
CA VAL A 123 -14.63 -19.18 -3.44
C VAL A 123 -14.12 -18.06 -4.34
N SER A 124 -13.54 -18.42 -5.48
CA SER A 124 -13.27 -17.46 -6.55
C SER A 124 -14.52 -17.30 -7.44
N PRO A 125 -14.94 -16.08 -7.78
CA PRO A 125 -15.86 -15.86 -8.89
C PRO A 125 -15.29 -16.47 -10.18
N ALA A 126 -16.16 -16.81 -11.13
CA ALA A 126 -15.71 -17.25 -12.45
C ALA A 126 -14.83 -16.16 -13.10
N ASP A 127 -13.67 -16.57 -13.60
CA ASP A 127 -12.65 -15.68 -14.16
C ASP A 127 -13.26 -14.74 -15.21
N ARG A 128 -13.30 -13.45 -14.91
CA ARG A 128 -13.46 -12.43 -15.94
C ARG A 128 -12.06 -11.99 -16.30
N LYS A 129 -11.59 -12.38 -17.49
CA LYS A 129 -10.41 -11.77 -18.09
C LYS A 129 -10.72 -10.29 -18.30
N SER A 130 -10.09 -9.42 -17.53
CA SER A 130 -10.02 -8.01 -17.88
C SER A 130 -8.91 -7.82 -18.90
N ASP A 131 -9.24 -7.14 -19.99
CA ASP A 131 -8.23 -6.59 -20.88
C ASP A 131 -7.51 -5.48 -20.10
N GLY A 132 -6.19 -5.54 -20.06
CA GLY A 132 -5.37 -4.52 -19.40
C GLY A 132 -4.27 -4.05 -20.33
N ASP A 133 -4.08 -2.72 -20.37
CA ASP A 133 -2.95 -2.10 -21.05
C ASP A 133 -1.63 -2.54 -20.40
N ALA A 134 -0.56 -2.54 -21.21
CA ALA A 134 0.78 -2.82 -20.74
C ALA A 134 1.16 -1.92 -19.54
N CYS A 135 1.86 -2.49 -18.56
CA CYS A 135 2.32 -1.72 -17.40
C CYS A 135 3.33 -0.65 -17.86
N PRO A 136 3.04 0.65 -17.64
CA PRO A 136 4.00 1.69 -17.95
C PRO A 136 5.21 1.57 -17.02
N SER A 137 6.42 1.79 -17.54
CA SER A 137 7.65 1.78 -16.77
C SER A 137 8.45 3.05 -17.04
N LEU A 138 8.75 3.79 -15.99
CA LEU A 138 9.40 5.09 -16.04
C LEU A 138 10.65 5.09 -15.15
N PRO A 139 11.82 5.56 -15.66
CA PRO A 139 13.04 5.70 -14.87
C PRO A 139 12.86 6.51 -13.59
N VAL A 140 12.21 7.67 -13.65
CA VAL A 140 12.03 8.56 -12.49
C VAL A 140 10.58 8.96 -12.32
N VAL A 141 10.02 8.61 -11.17
CA VAL A 141 8.64 8.91 -10.78
C VAL A 141 8.63 9.68 -9.48
N ALA A 142 7.67 10.58 -9.32
CA ALA A 142 7.45 11.33 -8.09
C ALA A 142 6.04 11.10 -7.53
N LEU A 143 5.90 11.17 -6.21
CA LEU A 143 4.63 11.36 -5.52
C LEU A 143 4.82 12.25 -4.29
N GLY A 144 3.72 12.81 -3.79
CA GLY A 144 3.71 13.64 -2.60
C GLY A 144 2.58 13.28 -1.64
N GLY A 145 2.81 13.44 -0.35
CA GLY A 145 1.81 13.19 0.68
C GLY A 145 2.29 13.55 2.07
N THR A 146 1.37 13.62 3.04
CA THR A 146 1.77 13.75 4.44
C THR A 146 2.31 12.43 5.00
N PHE A 147 1.74 11.29 4.58
CA PHE A 147 2.10 9.96 5.08
C PHE A 147 2.04 9.84 6.61
N ASP A 148 1.07 10.52 7.22
CA ASP A 148 0.78 10.46 8.64
C ASP A 148 0.02 9.17 8.98
N HIS A 149 0.51 8.41 9.95
CA HIS A 149 0.04 7.08 10.33
C HIS A 149 -0.11 6.20 9.10
N LEU A 150 1.04 5.75 8.55
CA LEU A 150 1.11 5.06 7.27
C LEU A 150 0.12 3.88 7.16
N HIS A 151 -1.03 4.14 6.55
CA HIS A 151 -2.17 3.22 6.47
C HIS A 151 -2.32 2.63 5.06
N ALA A 152 -3.27 1.70 4.90
CA ALA A 152 -3.53 0.97 3.65
C ALA A 152 -3.57 1.88 2.40
N GLY A 153 -4.31 2.99 2.47
CA GLY A 153 -4.38 3.94 1.35
C GLY A 153 -3.01 4.51 0.91
N HIS A 154 -2.16 4.91 1.85
CA HIS A 154 -0.80 5.36 1.54
C HIS A 154 0.05 4.23 0.98
N LYS A 155 -0.06 3.03 1.55
CA LYS A 155 0.71 1.86 1.11
C LYS A 155 0.37 1.45 -0.32
N ILE A 156 -0.91 1.47 -0.71
CA ILE A 156 -1.34 1.26 -2.10
C ILE A 156 -0.71 2.33 -3.01
N LEU A 157 -0.81 3.61 -2.65
CA LEU A 157 -0.24 4.71 -3.44
C LEU A 157 1.28 4.54 -3.66
N LEU A 158 2.01 4.23 -2.59
CA LEU A 158 3.46 4.00 -2.60
C LEU A 158 3.83 2.75 -3.40
N SER A 159 3.11 1.64 -3.21
CA SER A 159 3.32 0.39 -3.94
C SER A 159 3.15 0.58 -5.45
N MET A 160 2.06 1.22 -5.88
CA MET A 160 1.80 1.47 -7.29
C MET A 160 2.82 2.42 -7.92
N ALA A 161 3.32 3.41 -7.17
CA ALA A 161 4.37 4.30 -7.66
C ALA A 161 5.71 3.56 -7.80
N ALA A 162 6.08 2.74 -6.82
CA ALA A 162 7.26 1.88 -6.90
C ALA A 162 7.14 0.87 -8.05
N TRP A 163 5.93 0.37 -8.33
CA TRP A 163 5.67 -0.61 -9.38
C TRP A 163 6.03 -0.12 -10.79
N ILE A 164 5.69 1.13 -11.10
CA ILE A 164 5.97 1.74 -12.41
C ILE A 164 7.37 2.38 -12.49
N THR A 165 8.14 2.35 -11.39
CA THR A 165 9.47 2.98 -11.34
C THR A 165 10.57 1.96 -11.64
N THR A 166 11.54 2.32 -12.48
CA THR A 166 12.66 1.43 -12.80
C THR A 166 14.00 1.85 -12.21
N THR A 167 14.19 3.15 -11.88
CA THR A 167 15.47 3.65 -11.35
C THR A 167 15.31 4.37 -10.02
N LYS A 168 14.51 5.45 -9.97
CA LYS A 168 14.42 6.34 -8.80
C LYS A 168 12.98 6.75 -8.51
N LEU A 169 12.54 6.52 -7.28
CA LEU A 169 11.26 7.02 -6.77
C LEU A 169 11.52 8.18 -5.81
N ILE A 170 10.96 9.35 -6.15
CA ILE A 170 11.00 10.55 -5.32
C ILE A 170 9.69 10.64 -4.53
N VAL A 171 9.80 10.75 -3.20
CA VAL A 171 8.63 10.89 -2.32
C VAL A 171 8.74 12.18 -1.53
N GLY A 172 7.87 13.14 -1.84
CA GLY A 172 7.74 14.38 -1.08
C GLY A 172 6.87 14.16 0.16
N VAL A 173 7.47 14.31 1.34
CA VAL A 173 6.80 14.18 2.64
C VAL A 173 6.51 15.57 3.19
N THR A 174 5.23 15.93 3.33
CA THR A 174 4.82 17.27 3.79
C THR A 174 5.45 17.62 5.14
N ASP A 175 6.13 18.76 5.23
CA ASP A 175 6.70 19.30 6.46
C ASP A 175 5.62 19.88 7.39
N ASP A 176 5.92 19.96 8.68
CA ASP A 176 4.99 20.34 9.75
C ASP A 176 4.45 21.77 9.58
N ALA A 177 5.19 22.63 8.88
CA ALA A 177 4.76 23.98 8.51
C ALA A 177 3.44 24.01 7.69
N LEU A 178 3.19 22.98 6.89
CA LEU A 178 1.95 22.82 6.11
C LEU A 178 0.85 22.08 6.89
N LEU A 179 1.12 21.64 8.13
CA LEU A 179 0.23 20.80 8.94
C LEU A 179 -0.41 21.56 10.12
N VAL A 180 0.01 22.81 10.37
CA VAL A 180 -0.40 23.63 11.53
C VAL A 180 -1.91 23.84 11.69
N HIS A 181 -2.69 23.71 10.61
CA HIS A 181 -4.15 23.86 10.62
C HIS A 181 -4.92 22.52 10.60
N LYS A 182 -4.23 21.38 10.64
CA LYS A 182 -4.91 20.08 10.65
C LYS A 182 -5.53 19.81 12.01
N ALA A 183 -6.76 19.27 12.02
CA ALA A 183 -7.41 18.80 13.23
C ALA A 183 -6.53 17.76 13.95
N ASN A 184 -6.44 17.83 15.28
CA ASN A 184 -5.62 16.95 16.12
C ASN A 184 -4.14 16.93 15.68
N ALA A 185 -3.54 18.10 15.46
CA ALA A 185 -2.15 18.22 15.03
C ALA A 185 -1.15 17.66 16.07
N ASP A 186 -1.54 17.61 17.35
CA ASP A 186 -0.74 17.11 18.47
C ASP A 186 -0.49 15.59 18.46
N VAL A 187 -1.25 14.87 17.62
CA VAL A 187 -1.09 13.42 17.41
C VAL A 187 -0.48 13.09 16.05
N ILE A 188 -0.12 14.07 15.23
CA ILE A 188 0.57 13.80 13.96
C ILE A 188 1.96 13.21 14.23
N GLU A 189 2.36 12.21 13.45
CA GLU A 189 3.71 11.65 13.55
C GLU A 189 4.78 12.69 13.17
N PRO A 190 5.90 12.80 13.94
CA PRO A 190 7.01 13.67 13.57
C PRO A 190 7.51 13.40 12.15
N LEU A 191 7.93 14.45 11.43
CA LEU A 191 8.43 14.34 10.05
C LEU A 191 9.48 13.22 9.87
N ALA A 192 10.45 13.11 10.79
CA ALA A 192 11.48 12.09 10.75
C ALA A 192 10.90 10.66 10.83
N GLN A 193 9.86 10.45 11.64
CA GLN A 193 9.16 9.17 11.75
C GLN A 193 8.41 8.83 10.47
N ARG A 194 7.72 9.80 9.87
CA ARG A 194 7.00 9.62 8.60
C ARG A 194 7.95 9.26 7.45
N ILE A 195 9.09 9.97 7.34
CA ILE A 195 10.14 9.65 6.36
C ILE A 195 10.69 8.23 6.57
N ALA A 196 10.99 7.86 7.82
CA ALA A 196 11.51 6.53 8.14
C ALA A 196 10.49 5.42 7.81
N ALA A 197 9.21 5.63 8.13
CA ALA A 197 8.14 4.68 7.82
C ALA A 197 7.98 4.46 6.31
N VAL A 198 7.95 5.55 5.53
CA VAL A 198 7.90 5.48 4.06
C VAL A 198 9.12 4.74 3.50
N ARG A 199 10.32 5.06 3.99
CA ARG A 199 11.57 4.40 3.54
C ARG A 199 11.57 2.92 3.84
N SER A 200 11.19 2.54 5.06
CA SER A 200 11.13 1.15 5.50
C SER A 200 10.15 0.36 4.64
N PHE A 201 8.95 0.90 4.41
CA PHE A 201 7.93 0.24 3.58
C PHE A 201 8.40 0.04 2.14
N LEU A 202 8.91 1.09 1.49
CA LEU A 202 9.33 1.03 0.10
C LEU A 202 10.52 0.09 -0.13
N THR A 203 11.51 0.12 0.78
CA THR A 203 12.69 -0.75 0.70
C THR A 203 12.29 -2.23 0.83
N ALA A 204 11.30 -2.53 1.67
CA ALA A 204 10.73 -3.87 1.80
C ALA A 204 9.87 -4.28 0.58
N PHE A 205 9.10 -3.34 0.03
CA PHE A 205 8.18 -3.61 -1.09
C PHE A 205 8.86 -3.82 -2.43
N ARG A 206 9.84 -2.97 -2.77
CA ARG A 206 10.56 -3.04 -4.03
C ARG A 206 12.05 -2.78 -3.78
N PRO A 207 12.81 -3.80 -3.32
CA PRO A 207 14.25 -3.65 -3.15
C PRO A 207 14.93 -3.36 -4.50
N GLY A 208 16.02 -2.59 -4.47
CA GLY A 208 16.81 -2.26 -5.66
C GLY A 208 16.50 -0.93 -6.35
N LEU A 209 15.40 -0.25 -5.98
CA LEU A 209 15.16 1.13 -6.42
C LEU A 209 15.90 2.15 -5.56
N VAL A 210 16.23 3.29 -6.17
CA VAL A 210 16.74 4.46 -5.44
C VAL A 210 15.56 5.23 -4.85
N TYR A 211 15.51 5.35 -3.53
CA TYR A 211 14.46 6.09 -2.82
C TYR A 211 14.96 7.45 -2.32
N ASP A 212 14.46 8.51 -2.94
CA ASP A 212 14.69 9.89 -2.53
C ASP A 212 13.47 10.43 -1.78
N ILE A 213 13.50 10.34 -0.45
CA ILE A 213 12.36 10.68 0.41
C ILE A 213 12.72 11.98 1.10
N VAL A 214 12.09 13.06 0.65
CA VAL A 214 12.49 14.44 0.97
C VAL A 214 11.34 15.18 1.66
N PRO A 215 11.64 16.05 2.64
CA PRO A 215 10.63 16.96 3.15
C PRO A 215 10.23 17.98 2.07
N ILE A 216 8.94 18.28 1.99
CA ILE A 216 8.40 19.34 1.12
C ILE A 216 7.63 20.36 1.93
N ASN A 217 7.90 21.64 1.65
CA ASN A 217 7.24 22.79 2.29
C ASN A 217 6.28 23.52 1.33
N ASP A 218 6.09 22.98 0.12
CA ASP A 218 5.12 23.44 -0.88
C ASP A 218 4.49 22.25 -1.61
N ILE A 219 3.62 22.54 -2.59
CA ILE A 219 2.91 21.52 -3.39
C ILE A 219 3.74 20.93 -4.53
N TYR A 220 4.92 21.48 -4.83
CA TYR A 220 5.71 21.13 -6.01
C TYR A 220 6.88 20.22 -5.66
N GLY A 221 7.62 20.53 -4.59
CA GLY A 221 8.85 19.85 -4.24
C GLY A 221 9.82 19.77 -5.42
N PRO A 222 10.57 18.66 -5.57
CA PRO A 222 11.49 18.47 -6.70
C PRO A 222 10.86 18.57 -8.09
N THR A 223 9.54 18.40 -8.22
CA THR A 223 8.85 18.51 -9.52
C THR A 223 8.87 19.93 -10.10
N ALA A 224 9.15 20.95 -9.27
CA ALA A 224 9.30 22.34 -9.69
C ALA A 224 10.55 22.60 -10.53
N TRP A 225 11.59 21.76 -10.42
CA TRP A 225 12.90 22.08 -11.01
C TRP A 225 13.65 20.89 -11.59
N ASP A 226 13.34 19.64 -11.23
CA ASP A 226 14.04 18.46 -11.80
C ASP A 226 13.42 18.10 -13.18
N PRO A 227 14.19 18.25 -14.28
CA PRO A 227 13.70 17.90 -15.62
C PRO A 227 13.71 16.39 -15.87
N ASN A 228 14.37 15.59 -15.02
CA ASN A 228 14.50 14.14 -15.22
C ASN A 228 13.27 13.36 -14.74
N ILE A 229 12.36 13.99 -13.99
CA ILE A 229 11.12 13.37 -13.54
C ILE A 229 10.19 13.19 -14.75
N GLN A 230 9.67 11.98 -14.92
CA GLN A 230 8.82 11.60 -16.05
C GLN A 230 7.40 11.28 -15.61
N GLY A 231 7.22 10.72 -14.42
CA GLY A 231 5.91 10.33 -13.89
C GLY A 231 5.53 11.08 -12.61
N LEU A 232 4.24 11.37 -12.44
CA LEU A 232 3.65 11.88 -11.22
C LEU A 232 2.49 10.98 -10.80
N VAL A 233 2.62 10.33 -9.64
CA VAL A 233 1.56 9.49 -9.08
C VAL A 233 0.75 10.30 -8.08
N LEU A 234 -0.56 10.28 -8.26
CA LEU A 234 -1.53 11.07 -7.51
C LEU A 234 -2.63 10.16 -6.96
N SER A 235 -3.19 10.55 -5.82
CA SER A 235 -4.52 10.09 -5.40
C SER A 235 -5.59 11.02 -5.95
N LYS A 236 -6.87 10.61 -5.89
CA LYS A 236 -7.99 11.53 -6.13
C LYS A 236 -7.95 12.78 -5.23
N GLU A 237 -7.40 12.67 -4.02
CA GLU A 237 -7.28 13.79 -3.07
C GLU A 237 -6.19 14.80 -3.48
N THR A 238 -5.24 14.40 -4.33
CA THR A 238 -4.10 15.22 -4.76
C THR A 238 -4.16 15.63 -6.24
N ALA A 239 -5.26 15.31 -6.93
CA ALA A 239 -5.46 15.63 -8.36
C ALA A 239 -5.30 17.14 -8.66
N ALA A 240 -5.83 18.01 -7.79
CA ALA A 240 -5.66 19.45 -7.93
C ALA A 240 -4.18 19.90 -7.80
N GLY A 241 -3.41 19.25 -6.94
CA GLY A 241 -1.97 19.45 -6.81
C GLY A 241 -1.22 19.06 -8.09
N GLY A 242 -1.61 17.93 -8.71
CA GLY A 242 -1.09 17.52 -10.01
C GLY A 242 -1.31 18.54 -11.13
N ALA A 243 -2.51 19.12 -11.18
CA ALA A 243 -2.82 20.20 -12.14
C ALA A 243 -1.94 21.44 -11.91
N ALA A 244 -1.68 21.80 -10.65
CA ALA A 244 -0.79 22.90 -10.30
C ALA A 244 0.67 22.63 -10.70
N VAL A 245 1.16 21.39 -10.49
CA VAL A 245 2.50 20.95 -10.94
C VAL A 245 2.61 21.05 -12.46
N ALA A 246 1.61 20.56 -13.21
CA ALA A 246 1.61 20.62 -14.67
C ALA A 246 1.66 22.07 -15.18
N ALA A 247 0.86 22.97 -14.61
CA ALA A 247 0.87 24.39 -14.96
C ALA A 247 2.22 25.06 -14.64
N HIS A 248 2.81 24.74 -13.47
CA HIS A 248 4.11 25.28 -13.08
C HIS A 248 5.21 24.85 -14.04
N ARG A 249 5.26 23.55 -14.41
CA ARG A 249 6.26 23.01 -15.33
C ARG A 249 6.13 23.63 -16.73
N ALA A 250 4.91 23.81 -17.22
CA ALA A 250 4.67 24.50 -18.49
C ALA A 250 5.17 25.96 -18.48
N ALA A 251 4.94 26.69 -17.38
CA ALA A 251 5.41 28.07 -17.23
C ALA A 251 6.94 28.20 -17.13
N HIS A 252 7.63 27.14 -16.69
CA HIS A 252 9.09 27.11 -16.49
C HIS A 252 9.84 26.30 -17.56
N ASN A 253 9.18 25.94 -18.67
CA ASN A 253 9.77 25.16 -19.77
C ASN A 253 10.34 23.80 -19.34
N LEU A 254 9.71 23.14 -18.36
CA LEU A 254 10.06 21.79 -17.93
C LEU A 254 9.25 20.74 -18.72
N PRO A 255 9.81 19.54 -18.97
CA PRO A 255 9.09 18.46 -19.64
C PRO A 255 7.76 18.12 -18.94
N PRO A 256 6.67 17.85 -19.65
CA PRO A 256 5.42 17.43 -19.02
C PRO A 256 5.60 16.10 -18.28
N LEU A 257 4.85 15.91 -17.19
CA LEU A 257 4.82 14.65 -16.45
C LEU A 257 3.63 13.80 -16.91
N GLU A 258 3.84 12.51 -17.04
CA GLU A 258 2.75 11.55 -17.17
C GLU A 258 2.08 11.38 -15.80
N ALA A 259 0.77 11.64 -15.73
CA ALA A 259 0.01 11.62 -14.49
C ALA A 259 -0.73 10.29 -14.30
N PHE A 260 -0.42 9.58 -13.22
CA PHE A 260 -1.08 8.33 -12.83
C PHE A 260 -1.97 8.59 -11.62
N THR A 261 -3.27 8.59 -11.80
CA THR A 261 -4.22 8.81 -10.70
C THR A 261 -4.72 7.49 -10.16
N ILE A 262 -4.39 7.20 -8.91
CA ILE A 262 -4.83 6.00 -8.19
C ILE A 262 -6.11 6.31 -7.45
N ASP A 263 -7.09 5.45 -7.67
CA ASP A 263 -8.32 5.45 -6.90
C ASP A 263 -8.09 4.68 -5.60
N VAL A 264 -7.50 5.39 -4.62
CA VAL A 264 -7.20 4.83 -3.31
C VAL A 264 -8.52 4.59 -2.57
N ILE A 265 -9.10 3.40 -2.78
CA ILE A 265 -10.29 2.92 -2.07
C ILE A 265 -11.53 3.81 -2.34
N SER A 266 -11.89 4.04 -3.60
CA SER A 266 -13.24 4.46 -3.97
C SER A 266 -13.95 3.36 -4.74
N ALA A 267 -15.22 3.18 -4.42
CA ALA A 267 -16.09 2.12 -4.92
C ALA A 267 -16.61 2.35 -6.34
N THR A 268 -15.76 2.84 -7.23
CA THR A 268 -16.12 3.24 -8.59
C THR A 268 -15.45 2.39 -9.68
N GLU A 269 -14.69 1.36 -9.30
CA GLU A 269 -14.12 0.39 -10.24
C GLU A 269 -15.11 -0.79 -10.44
N PRO A 270 -15.51 -1.11 -11.69
CA PRO A 270 -16.56 -2.08 -12.00
C PRO A 270 -16.15 -3.56 -11.88
N SER A 271 -15.02 -3.87 -11.24
CA SER A 271 -14.47 -5.24 -11.14
C SER A 271 -14.67 -5.93 -9.80
N LEU A 272 -15.21 -5.23 -8.80
CA LEU A 272 -15.45 -5.80 -7.47
C LEU A 272 -16.93 -6.12 -7.28
N SER A 273 -17.23 -7.22 -6.58
CA SER A 273 -18.61 -7.59 -6.26
C SER A 273 -19.29 -6.48 -5.45
N ASP A 274 -20.62 -6.32 -5.57
CA ASP A 274 -21.37 -5.26 -4.87
C ASP A 274 -21.08 -5.23 -3.35
N GLY A 275 -20.82 -6.39 -2.74
CA GLY A 275 -20.44 -6.51 -1.33
C GLY A 275 -19.04 -5.99 -1.01
N ASP A 276 -18.06 -6.22 -1.88
CA ASP A 276 -16.68 -5.73 -1.69
C ASP A 276 -16.60 -4.21 -1.88
N ALA A 277 -17.37 -3.66 -2.82
CA ALA A 277 -17.44 -2.22 -3.07
C ALA A 277 -18.00 -1.44 -1.86
N ASP A 278 -19.01 -1.97 -1.17
CA ASP A 278 -19.55 -1.36 0.05
C ASP A 278 -18.63 -1.54 1.27
N LEU A 279 -17.93 -2.68 1.36
CA LEU A 279 -16.89 -2.88 2.36
C LEU A 279 -15.75 -1.87 2.17
N LEU A 280 -15.31 -1.64 0.93
CA LEU A 280 -14.33 -0.61 0.56
C LEU A 280 -14.73 0.79 1.03
N LYS A 281 -15.98 1.22 0.76
CA LYS A 281 -16.48 2.55 1.21
C LYS A 281 -16.40 2.70 2.72
N ARG A 282 -16.79 1.65 3.46
CA ARG A 282 -16.81 1.64 4.92
C ARG A 282 -15.41 1.53 5.53
N THR A 283 -14.49 0.88 4.80
CA THR A 283 -13.14 0.57 5.28
C THR A 283 -12.15 1.69 5.00
N LYS A 284 -12.55 2.81 4.36
CA LYS A 284 -11.67 3.96 4.07
C LYS A 284 -11.04 4.52 5.36
N MET A 285 -9.87 3.98 5.70
CA MET A 285 -9.05 4.43 6.80
C MET A 285 -8.28 5.67 6.32
N SER A 286 -8.44 6.78 7.03
CA SER A 286 -7.75 8.03 6.76
C SER A 286 -6.93 8.45 7.97
N SER A 287 -5.85 9.20 7.75
CA SER A 287 -5.08 9.80 8.84
C SER A 287 -5.96 10.62 9.80
N THR A 288 -7.03 11.27 9.32
CA THR A 288 -7.96 11.99 10.19
C THR A 288 -8.70 11.06 11.14
N ALA A 289 -9.25 9.95 10.63
CA ALA A 289 -9.94 8.97 11.47
C ALA A 289 -9.02 8.33 12.51
N ILE A 290 -7.77 8.03 12.13
CA ILE A 290 -6.76 7.49 13.06
C ILE A 290 -6.47 8.51 14.18
N ARG A 291 -6.28 9.78 13.83
CA ARG A 291 -6.01 10.83 14.82
C ARG A 291 -7.17 11.06 15.78
N GLU A 292 -8.41 11.10 15.26
CA GLU A 292 -9.62 11.18 16.09
C GLU A 292 -9.70 10.03 17.08
N TRP A 293 -9.38 8.81 16.63
CA TRP A 293 -9.33 7.62 17.46
C TRP A 293 -8.27 7.70 18.56
N ILE A 294 -7.06 8.18 18.24
CA ILE A 294 -5.97 8.35 19.22
C ILE A 294 -6.40 9.35 20.31
N VAL A 295 -6.96 10.49 19.91
CA VAL A 295 -7.43 11.52 20.84
C VAL A 295 -8.56 11.01 21.73
N ALA A 296 -9.51 10.24 21.16
CA ALA A 296 -10.59 9.64 21.94
C ALA A 296 -10.08 8.68 23.02
N ARG A 297 -9.07 7.84 22.71
CA ARG A 297 -8.45 6.94 23.69
C ARG A 297 -7.62 7.65 24.75
N ARG A 298 -6.89 8.71 24.39
CA ARG A 298 -6.16 9.55 25.36
C ARG A 298 -7.08 10.15 26.43
N LYS A 299 -8.32 10.50 26.07
CA LYS A 299 -9.32 11.05 27.01
C LYS A 299 -9.92 10.01 27.96
N ASN A 300 -9.85 8.73 27.58
CA ASN A 300 -10.43 7.61 28.33
C ASN A 300 -9.38 6.83 29.14
N SER A 301 -8.10 7.26 29.10
CA SER A 301 -6.96 6.68 29.83
C SER A 301 -6.60 7.55 31.03
#